data_AF-A0A2V8Q704-F1
#
_entry.id   AF-A0A2V8Q704-F1
#
_cell.length_a   1.000
_cell.length_b   1.000
_cell.length_c   1.000
_cell.angle_alpha   90.00
_cell.angle_beta   90.00
_cell.angle_gamma   90.00
#
_symmetry.space_group_name_H-M   'P 1'
#
loop_
_entity.id
_entity.type
_entity.pdbx_description
1 polymer ?
#
loop_
_entity_poly.entity_id
_entity_poly.type
_entity_poly.pdbx_seq_one_letter_code
_entity_poly.pdbx_strand_id
1 'polypeptide(L)' 'MLIEPEDGNWYVVVTCGKCQSMIVLFRDLTEGKGSLNATYGVACPHCQHQGHYDGRHYRHSSELGSGN' A
#
# COMPACT_ATOMS: atom_id res chain seq x y z
N MET A 1 -0.72 -4.09 12.68
CA MET A 1 -1.34 -2.76 12.77
C MET A 1 -1.85 -2.41 11.38
N LEU A 2 -3.12 -2.04 11.24
CA LEU A 2 -3.70 -1.60 9.97
C LEU A 2 -3.62 -0.07 9.94
N ILE A 3 -3.01 0.48 8.90
CA ILE A 3 -3.04 1.93 8.64
C ILE A 3 -4.26 2.19 7.76
N GLU A 4 -5.14 3.07 8.22
CA GLU A 4 -6.22 3.61 7.41
C GLU A 4 -5.67 4.79 6.61
N PRO A 5 -5.62 4.72 5.27
CA PRO A 5 -5.09 5.80 4.45
C PRO A 5 -6.04 7.00 4.43
N GLU A 6 -5.47 8.19 4.41
CA GLU A 6 -6.17 9.47 4.32
C GLU A 6 -6.13 9.97 2.87
N ASP A 7 -7.16 10.69 2.47
CA ASP A 7 -7.29 11.18 1.10
C ASP A 7 -6.22 12.18 0.69
N GLY A 8 -5.81 12.08 -0.58
CA GLY A 8 -4.79 12.94 -1.17
C GLY A 8 -3.36 12.57 -0.77
N ASN A 9 -3.17 11.69 0.22
CA ASN A 9 -1.86 11.27 0.69
C ASN A 9 -1.28 10.11 -0.12
N TRP A 10 0.05 10.05 -0.11
CA TRP A 10 0.81 8.96 -0.71
C TRP A 10 1.27 7.96 0.35
N TYR A 11 1.33 6.70 -0.06
CA TYR A 11 1.71 5.57 0.78
C TYR A 11 2.61 4.61 0.02
N VAL A 12 3.46 3.90 0.77
CA VAL A 12 4.08 2.66 0.30
C VAL A 12 3.15 1.51 0.66
N VAL A 13 2.81 0.70 -0.33
CA VAL A 13 1.93 -0.46 -0.17
C VAL A 13 2.59 -1.71 -0.72
N VAL A 14 2.14 -2.87 -0.27
CA VAL A 14 2.45 -4.18 -0.87
C VAL A 14 1.16 -4.94 -1.15
N THR A 15 1.22 -5.90 -2.07
CA THR A 15 0.10 -6.81 -2.35
C THR A 15 0.43 -8.18 -1.79
N CYS A 16 -0.45 -8.73 -0.94
CA CYS A 16 -0.26 -10.09 -0.46
C CYS A 16 -0.42 -11.09 -1.61
N GLY A 17 0.61 -11.86 -1.91
CA GLY A 17 0.57 -12.86 -2.98
C GLY A 17 -0.47 -13.99 -2.78
N LYS A 18 -0.98 -14.20 -1.56
CA LYS A 18 -1.94 -15.27 -1.26
C LYS A 18 -3.41 -14.86 -1.43
N CYS A 19 -3.82 -13.75 -0.81
CA CYS A 19 -5.22 -13.28 -0.85
C CYS A 19 -5.42 -11.99 -1.64
N GLN A 20 -4.37 -11.48 -2.29
CA GLN A 20 -4.39 -10.30 -3.16
C GLN A 20 -4.82 -8.99 -2.46
N SER A 21 -4.91 -8.99 -1.12
CA SER A 21 -5.21 -7.78 -0.37
C SER A 21 -4.05 -6.79 -0.46
N MET A 22 -4.37 -5.51 -0.67
CA MET A 22 -3.42 -4.41 -0.54
C MET A 22 -3.17 -4.13 0.94
N ILE A 23 -1.89 -4.03 1.31
CA ILE A 23 -1.45 -3.73 2.67
C ILE A 23 -0.74 -2.38 2.63
N VAL A 24 -1.29 -1.40 3.35
CA VAL A 24 -0.66 -0.09 3.52
C VAL A 24 0.43 -0.20 4.59
N LEU A 25 1.67 0.14 4.23
CA LEU A 25 2.82 -0.01 5.13
C LEU A 25 3.12 1.26 5.91
N PHE A 26 3.27 2.39 5.23
CA PHE A 26 3.53 3.71 5.82
C PHE A 26 3.33 4.82 4.79
N ARG A 27 3.26 6.07 5.25
CA ARG A 27 3.12 7.26 4.41
C ARG A 27 4.38 7.46 3.56
N ASP A 28 4.20 7.65 2.27
CA ASP A 28 5.29 7.95 1.33
C ASP A 28 5.55 9.46 1.31
N LEU A 29 6.61 9.86 2.01
CA LEU A 29 7.04 11.25 2.12
C LEU A 29 7.69 11.80 0.84
N THR A 30 7.94 10.93 -0.16
CA THR A 30 8.42 11.35 -1.48
C THR A 30 7.26 11.74 -2.41
N GLU A 31 6.01 11.54 -1.98
CA GLU A 31 4.81 11.79 -2.78
C GLU A 31 4.84 11.07 -4.14
N GLY A 32 5.33 9.83 -4.18
CA GLY A 32 5.46 9.05 -5.40
C GLY A 32 6.59 9.47 -6.34
N LYS A 33 7.43 10.42 -5.94
CA LYS A 33 8.51 10.98 -6.79
C LYS A 33 9.87 10.32 -6.55
N GLY A 34 10.05 9.65 -5.41
CA GLY A 34 11.28 8.93 -5.08
C GLY A 34 11.36 7.58 -5.80
N SER A 35 12.56 7.07 -6.03
CA SER A 35 12.72 5.67 -6.44
C SER A 35 12.50 4.76 -5.23
N LEU A 36 11.64 3.74 -5.40
CA LEU A 36 11.41 2.71 -4.40
C LEU A 36 12.02 1.40 -4.86
N ASN A 37 13.14 1.04 -4.26
CA ASN A 37 13.79 -0.26 -4.44
C ASN A 37 13.96 -0.92 -3.08
N ALA A 38 12.89 -1.54 -2.59
CA ALA A 38 12.85 -2.17 -1.28
C ALA A 38 11.86 -3.34 -1.25
N THR A 39 12.27 -4.42 -0.59
CA THR A 39 11.44 -5.59 -0.31
C THR A 39 11.04 -5.59 1.17
N TYR A 40 9.75 -5.77 1.45
CA TYR A 40 9.18 -5.71 2.79
C TYR A 40 8.70 -7.09 3.24
N GLY A 41 9.20 -7.57 4.38
CA GLY A 41 8.70 -8.75 5.07
C GLY A 41 7.51 -8.40 5.96
N VAL A 42 6.31 -8.87 5.62
CA VAL A 42 5.09 -8.58 6.40
C VAL A 42 4.17 -9.80 6.53
N ALA A 43 3.46 -9.87 7.66
CA ALA A 43 2.32 -10.76 7.83
C ALA A 43 1.06 -10.05 7.30
N CYS A 44 0.36 -10.70 6.37
CA CYS A 44 -0.88 -10.17 5.83
C CYS A 44 -1.95 -10.07 6.93
N PRO A 45 -2.52 -8.89 7.20
CA PRO A 45 -3.53 -8.73 8.25
C PRO A 45 -4.84 -9.47 7.92
N HIS A 46 -5.12 -9.73 6.64
CA HIS A 46 -6.35 -10.39 6.19
C HIS A 46 -6.28 -11.92 6.22
N CYS A 47 -5.16 -12.53 5.79
CA CYS A 47 -5.03 -13.99 5.69
C CYS A 47 -3.90 -14.59 6.53
N GLN A 48 -3.18 -13.76 7.29
CA GLN A 48 -2.07 -14.15 8.19
C GLN A 48 -0.87 -14.80 7.50
N HIS A 49 -0.84 -14.87 6.17
CA HIS A 49 0.31 -15.35 5.43
C HIS A 49 1.49 -14.40 5.59
N GLN A 50 2.66 -14.95 5.93
CA GLN A 50 3.92 -14.21 6.00
C GLN A 50 4.65 -14.33 4.67
N GLY A 51 5.14 -13.21 4.14
CA GLY A 51 5.90 -13.18 2.90
C GLY A 51 6.71 -11.90 2.74
N HIS A 52 7.50 -11.88 1.68
CA HIS A 52 8.32 -10.75 1.27
C HIS A 52 7.79 -10.23 -0.07
N TYR A 53 7.60 -8.92 -0.14
CA TYR A 53 6.94 -8.30 -1.29
C TYR A 53 7.64 -7.00 -1.67
N ASP A 54 7.68 -6.72 -2.97
CA ASP A 54 8.17 -5.44 -3.46
C ASP A 54 7.15 -4.35 -3.19
N GLY A 55 7.63 -3.26 -2.59
CA GLY A 55 6.79 -2.09 -2.32
C GLY A 55 6.45 -1.33 -3.59
N ARG A 56 5.28 -0.69 -3.60
CA ARG A 56 4.89 0.25 -4.65
C ARG A 56 4.31 1.53 -4.06
N HIS A 57 4.46 2.63 -4.79
CA HIS A 57 3.78 3.88 -4.47
C HIS A 57 2.28 3.75 -4.73
N TYR A 58 1.48 4.32 -3.84
CA TYR A 58 0.04 4.37 -3.94
C TYR A 58 -0.45 5.74 -3.47
N ARG A 59 -1.16 6.45 -4.35
CA ARG A 59 -1.90 7.65 -3.97
C ARG A 59 -3.30 7.24 -3.55
N HIS A 60 -3.66 7.54 -2.31
CA HIS A 60 -5.03 7.34 -1.86
C HIS A 60 -5.88 8.52 -2.33
N SER A 61 -6.93 8.22 -3.08
CA SER A 61 -7.97 9.17 -3.45
C SER A 61 -9.32 8.49 -3.26
N SER A 62 -10.17 9.08 -2.42
CA SER A 62 -11.60 8.82 -2.32
C SER A 62 -12.34 9.26 -3.60
N GLU A 63 -11.91 8.83 -4.78
CA GLU A 63 -12.76 8.92 -5.96
C GLU A 63 -13.76 7.76 -5.92
N LEU A 64 -14.78 7.90 -5.09
CA LEU A 64 -16.08 7.36 -5.43
C LEU A 64 -16.59 8.17 -6.63
N GLY A 65 -16.37 7.61 -7.81
CA GLY A 65 -16.89 7.98 -9.13
C GLY A 65 -17.58 9.32 -9.32
N SER A 66 -16.99 10.18 -10.14
CA SER A 66 -17.76 11.08 -10.99
C SER A 66 -17.49 10.72 -12.46
N GLY A 67 -18.06 9.60 -12.90
CA GLY A 67 -18.34 9.40 -14.31
C GLY A 67 -19.49 10.33 -14.69
N ASN A 68 -19.21 11.31 -15.55
CA ASN A 68 -20.22 11.97 -16.38
C ASN A 68 -20.24 11.27 -17.74
#